data_AF-A0AAD1ZZX2-F1
#
_entry.id   AF-A0AAD1ZZX2-F1
#
_cell.length_a   1.000
_cell.length_b   1.000
_cell.length_c   1.000
_cell.angle_alpha   90.00
_cell.angle_beta   90.00
_cell.angle_gamma   90.00
#
_symmetry.space_group_name_H-M   'P 1'
#
loop_
_entity.id
_entity.type
_entity.pdbx_description
1 polymer ?
#
loop_
_entity_poly.entity_id
_entity_poly.type
_entity_poly.pdbx_seq_one_letter_code
_entity_poly.pdbx_strand_id
1 'polypeptide(L)'
;MYCAILTVNSLVVSAGIIRIFGQDIAELPLAATRMGNQRKGYFQILYSCIEKLLAFLNVKTFVLPAADEAKSIWTDKFGFQIISQEQLDNYRQTCSQMISFKGTSMLGKAVPKCRIISQEETEPDVPLQ
;
A
#
# COMPACT_ATOMS: atom_id res chain seq x y z
N MET A 1 -14.15 2.04 1.03
CA MET A 1 -13.31 1.02 1.68
C MET A 1 -13.25 -0.17 0.74
N TYR A 2 -12.06 -0.70 0.47
CA TYR A 2 -11.85 -1.78 -0.50
C TYR A 2 -11.20 -2.98 0.19
N CYS A 3 -11.47 -4.18 -0.32
CA CYS A 3 -10.86 -5.42 0.15
C CYS A 3 -10.05 -6.05 -0.98
N ALA A 4 -8.76 -6.27 -0.75
CA ALA A 4 -7.89 -6.99 -1.65
C ALA A 4 -7.68 -8.41 -1.10
N ILE A 5 -7.86 -9.41 -1.94
CA ILE A 5 -7.73 -10.83 -1.56
C ILE A 5 -6.75 -11.52 -2.50
N LEU A 6 -5.93 -12.42 -1.93
CA LEU A 6 -5.12 -13.37 -2.68
C LEU A 6 -5.69 -14.77 -2.47
N THR A 7 -5.96 -15.46 -3.57
CA THR A 7 -6.46 -16.83 -3.58
C THR A 7 -5.45 -17.79 -4.23
N VAL A 8 -5.42 -19.02 -3.73
CA VAL A 8 -4.67 -20.14 -4.33
C VAL A 8 -5.60 -21.34 -4.34
N ASN A 9 -5.82 -21.93 -5.52
CA ASN A 9 -6.77 -23.04 -5.70
C ASN A 9 -8.16 -22.72 -5.10
N SER A 10 -8.67 -21.51 -5.39
CA SER A 10 -9.94 -20.98 -4.87
C SER A 10 -10.03 -20.79 -3.35
N LEU A 11 -8.92 -20.94 -2.62
CA LEU A 11 -8.85 -20.69 -1.18
C LEU A 11 -8.23 -19.33 -0.91
N VAL A 12 -8.86 -18.50 -0.07
CA VAL A 12 -8.27 -17.25 0.41
C VAL A 12 -7.07 -17.57 1.29
N VAL A 13 -5.89 -17.10 0.88
CA VAL A 13 -4.64 -17.28 1.63
C VAL A 13 -4.21 -16.01 2.35
N SER A 14 -4.57 -14.83 1.82
CA SER A 14 -4.27 -13.54 2.42
C SER A 14 -5.30 -12.49 2.00
N ALA A 15 -5.52 -11.49 2.86
CA ALA A 15 -6.43 -10.39 2.61
C ALA A 15 -5.91 -9.09 3.25
N GLY A 16 -6.31 -7.95 2.69
CA GLY A 16 -6.05 -6.63 3.24
C GLY A 16 -7.21 -5.66 2.97
N ILE A 17 -7.51 -4.81 3.94
CA ILE A 17 -8.50 -3.73 3.82
C ILE A 17 -7.78 -2.43 3.54
N ILE A 18 -8.19 -1.72 2.49
CA ILE A 18 -7.54 -0.51 2.01
C ILE A 18 -8.57 0.63 1.96
N ARG A 19 -8.18 1.83 2.39
CA ARG A 19 -8.94 3.07 2.14
C ARG A 19 -8.05 4.05 1.39
N ILE A 20 -8.60 4.72 0.38
CA ILE A 20 -7.88 5.66 -0.49
C ILE A 20 -8.59 7.00 -0.37
N PHE A 21 -7.85 8.05 -0.02
CA PHE A 21 -8.32 9.41 0.19
C PHE A 21 -7.75 10.31 -0.91
N GLY A 22 -8.24 10.12 -2.13
CA GLY A 22 -7.70 10.79 -3.31
C GLY A 22 -6.25 10.40 -3.59
N GLN A 23 -5.45 11.36 -4.07
CA GLN A 23 -4.04 11.16 -4.41
C GLN A 23 -3.08 11.42 -3.24
N ASP A 24 -3.56 11.91 -2.10
CA ASP A 24 -2.65 12.28 -1.01
C ASP A 24 -2.29 11.08 -0.14
N ILE A 25 -3.29 10.32 0.31
CA ILE A 25 -3.11 9.26 1.31
C ILE A 25 -3.93 8.03 0.94
N ALA A 26 -3.32 6.85 1.10
CA ALA A 26 -4.04 5.60 1.30
C ALA A 26 -3.65 4.99 2.65
N GLU A 27 -4.54 4.19 3.22
CA GLU A 27 -4.30 3.45 4.45
C GLU A 27 -4.57 1.94 4.27
N LEU A 28 -3.80 1.13 4.99
CA LEU A 28 -4.03 -0.30 5.15
C LEU A 28 -4.33 -0.60 6.63
N PRO A 29 -5.57 -0.38 7.09
CA PRO A 29 -5.93 -0.60 8.50
C PRO A 29 -5.79 -2.06 8.93
N LEU A 30 -6.06 -3.03 8.04
CA LEU A 30 -6.05 -4.45 8.37
C LEU A 30 -5.37 -5.27 7.28
N ALA A 31 -4.58 -6.25 7.70
CA ALA A 31 -3.95 -7.25 6.86
C ALA A 31 -3.91 -8.60 7.59
N ALA A 32 -4.17 -9.69 6.87
CA ALA A 32 -4.15 -11.02 7.43
C ALA A 32 -3.62 -12.05 6.44
N THR A 33 -2.94 -13.07 6.96
CA THR A 33 -2.58 -14.28 6.24
C THR A 33 -3.07 -15.47 7.04
N ARG A 34 -3.72 -16.43 6.37
CA ARG A 34 -4.23 -17.65 7.00
C ARG A 34 -3.09 -18.38 7.72
N MET A 35 -3.31 -18.84 8.96
CA MET A 35 -2.26 -19.40 9.85
C MET A 35 -1.33 -20.41 9.16
N GLY A 36 -1.88 -21.45 8.49
CA GLY A 36 -1.09 -22.47 7.78
C GLY A 36 -0.36 -21.99 6.50
N ASN A 37 -0.54 -20.72 6.14
CA ASN A 37 0.03 -20.09 4.96
C ASN A 37 0.94 -18.90 5.29
N GLN A 38 1.18 -18.63 6.57
CA GLN A 38 2.13 -17.60 7.00
C GLN A 38 3.57 -17.96 6.58
N ARG A 39 4.41 -16.93 6.41
CA ARG A 39 5.82 -17.04 5.99
C ARG A 39 6.07 -17.64 4.60
N LYS A 40 5.04 -17.90 3.81
CA LYS A 40 5.14 -18.35 2.40
C LYS A 40 5.18 -17.23 1.36
N GLY A 41 5.28 -15.96 1.80
CA GLY A 41 5.33 -14.79 0.90
C GLY A 41 3.99 -14.33 0.33
N TYR A 42 2.87 -14.99 0.65
CA TYR A 42 1.55 -14.61 0.08
C TYR A 42 1.14 -13.16 0.35
N PHE A 43 1.32 -12.67 1.57
CA PHE A 43 1.01 -11.27 1.84
C PHE A 43 1.96 -10.32 1.12
N GLN A 44 3.22 -10.69 0.92
CA GLN A 44 4.18 -9.87 0.17
C GLN A 44 3.75 -9.72 -1.30
N ILE A 45 3.21 -10.78 -1.90
CA ILE A 45 2.65 -10.74 -3.26
C ILE A 45 1.42 -9.81 -3.29
N LEU A 46 0.48 -10.00 -2.36
CA LEU A 46 -0.71 -9.16 -2.26
C LEU A 46 -0.34 -7.68 -2.05
N TYR A 47 0.61 -7.40 -1.15
CA TYR A 47 1.13 -6.07 -0.88
C TYR A 47 1.75 -5.44 -2.13
N SER A 48 2.55 -6.20 -2.91
CA SER A 48 3.13 -5.68 -4.15
C SER A 48 2.06 -5.27 -5.17
N CYS A 49 0.97 -6.02 -5.27
CA CYS A 49 -0.17 -5.65 -6.12
C CYS A 49 -0.85 -4.38 -5.61
N ILE A 50 -1.04 -4.25 -4.29
CA ILE A 50 -1.60 -3.05 -3.67
C ILE A 50 -0.71 -1.83 -3.95
N GLU A 51 0.59 -1.94 -3.73
CA GLU A 51 1.53 -0.83 -3.95
C GLU A 51 1.55 -0.38 -5.41
N LYS A 52 1.53 -1.32 -6.37
CA LYS A 52 1.43 -1.01 -7.80
C LYS A 52 0.12 -0.30 -8.14
N LEU A 53 -1.00 -0.73 -7.56
CA LEU A 53 -2.29 -0.07 -7.75
C LEU A 53 -2.25 1.36 -7.19
N LEU A 54 -1.73 1.57 -5.99
CA LEU A 54 -1.61 2.90 -5.39
C LEU A 54 -0.70 3.81 -6.24
N ALA A 55 0.40 3.26 -6.76
CA ALA A 55 1.29 3.98 -7.67
C ALA A 55 0.56 4.41 -8.94
N PHE A 56 -0.19 3.49 -9.56
CA PHE A 56 -0.99 3.78 -10.76
C PHE A 56 -2.05 4.85 -10.51
N LEU A 57 -2.64 4.86 -9.32
CA LEU A 57 -3.62 5.88 -8.90
C LEU A 57 -2.97 7.20 -8.46
N ASN A 58 -1.65 7.34 -8.57
CA ASN A 58 -0.88 8.51 -8.14
C ASN A 58 -1.07 8.88 -6.65
N VAL A 59 -1.32 7.88 -5.80
CA VAL A 59 -1.33 8.10 -4.34
C VAL A 59 0.10 8.44 -3.90
N LYS A 60 0.27 9.48 -3.08
CA LYS A 60 1.58 9.95 -2.62
C LYS A 60 2.08 9.17 -1.40
N THR A 61 1.22 8.99 -0.40
CA THR A 61 1.59 8.41 0.89
C THR A 61 0.76 7.18 1.20
N PHE A 62 1.41 6.11 1.65
CA PHE A 62 0.75 4.91 2.16
C PHE A 62 1.03 4.78 3.65
N VAL A 63 -0.03 4.65 4.45
CA VAL A 63 0.05 4.58 5.91
C VAL A 63 -0.62 3.35 6.48
N LEU A 64 -0.24 2.95 7.70
CA LEU A 64 -0.93 1.90 8.45
C LEU A 64 -0.67 2.00 9.96
N PRO A 65 -1.60 1.53 10.79
CA PRO A 65 -1.33 1.26 12.20
C PRO A 65 -0.59 -0.08 12.36
N ALA A 66 0.51 -0.10 13.11
CA ALA A 66 1.27 -1.32 13.43
C ALA A 66 1.38 -1.54 14.94
N ALA A 67 0.99 -2.73 15.39
CA ALA A 67 1.26 -3.20 16.75
C ALA A 67 2.76 -3.41 16.99
N ASP A 68 3.19 -3.36 18.25
CA ASP A 68 4.60 -3.44 18.64
C ASP A 68 5.30 -4.69 18.09
N GLU A 69 4.59 -5.82 18.09
CA GLU A 69 5.10 -7.12 17.63
C GLU A 69 5.26 -7.19 16.11
N ALA A 70 4.56 -6.34 15.36
CA ALA A 70 4.56 -6.32 13.90
C ALA A 70 5.36 -5.15 13.31
N LYS A 71 5.78 -4.17 14.12
CA LYS A 71 6.48 -2.95 13.66
C LYS A 71 7.71 -3.25 12.81
N SER A 72 8.59 -4.15 13.27
CA SER A 72 9.83 -4.50 12.56
C SER A 72 9.56 -5.11 11.18
N ILE A 73 8.48 -5.87 11.02
CA ILE A 73 8.10 -6.44 9.72
C ILE A 73 7.83 -5.31 8.72
N TRP A 74 7.08 -4.30 9.14
CA TRP A 74 6.72 -3.17 8.29
C TRP A 74 7.91 -2.26 7.97
N THR A 75 8.79 -2.03 8.95
CA THR A 75 9.99 -1.21 8.73
C THR A 75 11.01 -1.93 7.88
N ASP A 76 11.35 -3.17 8.24
CA ASP A 76 12.52 -3.86 7.69
C ASP A 76 12.23 -4.50 6.35
N LYS A 77 11.01 -5.01 6.12
CA LYS A 77 10.65 -5.70 4.86
C LYS A 77 9.90 -4.82 3.87
N PHE A 78 9.07 -3.90 4.35
CA PHE A 78 8.21 -3.10 3.51
C PHE A 78 8.64 -1.63 3.40
N GLY A 79 9.66 -1.22 4.16
CA GLY A 79 10.26 0.10 4.08
C GLY A 79 9.40 1.22 4.65
N PHE A 80 8.47 0.89 5.55
CA PHE A 80 7.72 1.89 6.29
C PHE A 80 8.59 2.54 7.37
N GLN A 81 8.23 3.74 7.79
CA GLN A 81 8.87 4.45 8.89
C GLN A 81 7.82 4.94 9.87
N ILE A 82 8.19 5.10 11.15
CA ILE A 82 7.31 5.69 12.15
C ILE A 82 7.03 7.13 11.74
N ILE A 83 5.75 7.49 11.66
CA ILE A 83 5.32 8.87 11.36
C ILE A 83 5.49 9.69 12.65
N SER A 84 6.08 10.90 12.54
CA SER A 84 6.17 11.80 13.69
C SER A 84 4.79 12.34 14.10
N GLN A 85 4.65 12.78 15.35
CA GLN A 85 3.37 13.33 15.82
C GLN A 85 2.92 14.54 14.97
N GLU A 86 3.86 15.42 14.62
CA GLU A 86 3.62 16.58 13.75
C GLU A 86 3.09 16.17 12.36
N GLN A 87 3.71 15.17 11.72
CA GLN A 87 3.26 14.67 10.42
C GLN A 87 1.87 14.04 10.52
N LEU A 88 1.62 13.29 11.60
CA LEU A 88 0.32 12.67 11.83
C LEU A 88 -0.78 13.73 12.01
N ASP A 89 -0.50 14.81 12.72
CA ASP A 89 -1.44 15.91 12.91
C ASP A 89 -1.72 16.66 11.61
N ASN A 90 -0.71 16.82 10.74
CA ASN A 90 -0.90 17.34 9.38
C ASN A 90 -1.79 16.42 8.54
N TYR A 91 -1.61 15.09 8.62
CA TYR A 91 -2.49 14.14 7.92
C TYR A 91 -3.92 14.16 8.45
N ARG A 92 -4.13 14.42 9.74
CA ARG A 92 -5.47 14.51 10.31
C ARG A 92 -6.23 15.76 9.84
N GLN A 93 -5.54 16.83 9.43
CA GLN A 93 -6.16 18.01 8.84
C GLN A 93 -6.77 17.70 7.46
N THR A 94 -6.12 16.85 6.66
CA THR A 94 -6.59 16.46 5.32
C THR A 94 -7.42 15.16 5.32
N CYS A 95 -7.21 14.31 6.32
CA CYS A 95 -7.84 13.00 6.49
C CYS A 95 -8.23 12.78 7.95
N SER A 96 -9.32 13.44 8.38
CA SER A 96 -9.81 13.39 9.77
C SER A 96 -10.27 12.00 10.24
N GLN A 97 -10.47 11.04 9.32
CA GLN A 97 -10.98 9.70 9.61
C GLN A 97 -9.91 8.59 9.52
N MET A 98 -8.64 8.94 9.73
CA MET A 98 -7.55 7.95 9.78
C MET A 98 -7.76 6.96 10.94
N ILE A 99 -7.70 5.67 10.66
CA ILE A 99 -7.94 4.63 11.68
C ILE A 99 -6.70 4.46 12.56
N SER A 100 -6.89 4.55 13.87
CA SER A 100 -5.89 4.21 14.88
C SER A 100 -6.38 3.11 15.79
N PHE A 101 -5.52 2.16 16.15
CA PHE A 101 -5.82 1.15 17.16
C PHE A 101 -4.98 1.40 18.42
N LYS A 102 -5.56 1.14 19.60
CA LYS A 102 -4.82 1.24 20.87
C LYS A 102 -3.62 0.28 20.84
N GLY A 103 -2.45 0.73 21.30
CA GLY A 103 -1.23 -0.08 21.30
C GLY A 103 -0.57 -0.21 19.93
N THR A 104 -0.92 0.66 18.97
CA THR A 104 -0.27 0.71 17.66
C THR A 104 0.41 2.05 17.43
N SER A 105 1.49 2.04 16.64
CA SER A 105 2.12 3.24 16.10
C SER A 105 1.75 3.40 14.64
N MET A 106 1.53 4.64 14.20
CA MET A 106 1.30 4.94 12.78
C MET A 106 2.62 4.89 12.02
N LEU A 107 2.63 4.09 10.96
CA LEU A 107 3.75 3.99 10.03
C LEU A 107 3.36 4.55 8.66
N GLY A 108 4.33 5.11 7.95
CA GLY A 108 4.12 5.72 6.64
C GLY A 108 5.32 5.53 5.72
N LYS A 109 5.05 5.57 4.42
CA LYS A 109 6.07 5.67 3.37
C LYS A 109 5.50 6.37 2.15
N ALA A 110 6.39 6.90 1.33
CA ALA A 110 6.03 7.33 -0.02
C ALA A 110 5.67 6.10 -0.87
N VAL A 111 4.64 6.23 -1.69
CA VAL A 111 4.32 5.24 -2.72
C VAL A 111 5.31 5.43 -3.88
N PRO A 112 5.91 4.34 -4.41
CA PRO A 112 6.77 4.45 -5.58
C PRO A 112 6.05 5.05 -6.78
N LYS A 113 6.77 5.79 -7.64
CA LYS A 113 6.19 6.28 -8.90
C LYS A 113 5.82 5.11 -9.80
N CYS A 114 4.63 5.18 -10.42
CA CYS A 114 4.24 4.21 -11.42
C CYS A 114 5.16 4.31 -12.63
N ARG A 115 5.81 3.21 -13.00
CA ARG A 115 6.52 3.10 -14.27
C ARG A 115 5.56 2.48 -15.28
N ILE A 116 4.68 3.29 -15.85
CA ILE A 116 3.94 2.87 -17.03
C ILE A 116 4.98 2.85 -18.15
N ILE A 117 5.27 1.67 -18.69
CA ILE A 117 6.00 1.57 -19.95
C ILE A 117 5.03 2.12 -20.99
N SER A 118 5.19 3.39 -21.38
CA SER A 118 4.54 3.90 -22.56
C SER A 118 5.05 3.05 -23.73
N GLN A 119 4.15 2.33 -24.39
CA GLN A 119 4.38 2.01 -25.79
C GLN A 119 4.35 3.36 -26.49
N GLU A 120 5.52 3.94 -26.74
CA GLU A 120 5.63 5.00 -27.73
C GLU A 120 5.15 4.36 -29.05
N GLU A 121 3.95 4.74 -29.48
CA GLU A 121 3.51 4.51 -30.85
C GLU A 121 4.56 5.17 -31.74
N THR A 122 5.37 4.35 -32.39
CA THR A 122 6.25 4.80 -33.45
C THR A 122 5.34 5.20 -34.61
N GLU A 123 5.07 6.50 -34.73
CA GLU A 123 4.50 7.04 -35.97
C GLU A 123 5.40 6.59 -37.14
N PRO A 124 4.85 6.04 -38.23
CA PRO A 124 5.66 5.66 -39.37
C PRO A 124 6.24 6.94 -39.98
N ASP A 125 7.57 6.96 -40.08
CA ASP A 125 8.36 7.97 -40.78
C ASP A 125 7.79 8.11 -42.20
N VAL A 126 6.99 9.15 -42.46
CA VAL A 126 6.53 9.49 -43.81
C VAL A 126 7.68 10.24 -44.47
N PRO A 127 8.32 9.69 -45.53
CA PRO A 127 9.41 10.40 -46.18
C PRO A 127 8.88 11.66 -46.85
N LEU A 128 9.52 12.79 -46.58
CA LEU A 128 9.39 13.97 -47.43
C LEU A 128 10.16 13.72 -48.73
N GLN A 129 9.38 13.57 -49.80
CA GLN A 129 9.72 13.52 -51.24
C GLN A 129 10.16 12.17 -51.81
#